data_AF-A0A3D5KSS5-F1
#
_entry.id   AF-A0A3D5KSS5-F1
#
_cell.length_a   1.000
_cell.length_b   1.000
_cell.length_c   1.000
_cell.angle_alpha   90.00
_cell.angle_beta   90.00
_cell.angle_gamma   90.00
#
_symmetry.space_group_name_H-M   'P 1'
#
loop_
_entity.id
_entity.type
_entity.pdbx_description
1 polymer ?
#
loop_
_entity_poly.entity_id
_entity_poly.type
_entity_poly.pdbx_seq_one_letter_code
_entity_poly.pdbx_strand_id
1 'polypeptide(L)'
;MLDIIGSYWIQVSAPGRLFPIDFTIDPLPQGTNVYATISLSAFNTGFPINDPDPTQKSAAIAKILSHTIYVEGKETGRIPVQDNPANGLFIYNCARITFQLSGQYISAKALINIFRF
;
A
#
# COMPACT_ATOMS: atom_id res chain seq x y z
N MET A 1 -21.62 10.62 -2.34
CA MET A 1 -20.53 11.63 -2.20
C MET A 1 -19.37 10.89 -1.56
N LEU A 2 -18.14 11.04 -2.04
CA LEU A 2 -16.98 10.37 -1.46
C LEU A 2 -16.37 11.25 -0.36
N ASP A 3 -16.34 10.76 0.87
CA ASP A 3 -15.77 11.48 2.01
C ASP A 3 -14.39 10.91 2.35
N ILE A 4 -13.35 11.74 2.37
CA ILE A 4 -12.01 11.29 2.80
C ILE A 4 -12.05 10.99 4.30
N ILE A 5 -11.77 9.74 4.65
CA ILE A 5 -11.68 9.28 6.05
C ILE A 5 -10.24 8.99 6.49
N GLY A 6 -9.29 8.99 5.56
CA GLY A 6 -7.86 8.86 5.88
C GLY A 6 -6.96 9.16 4.68
N SER A 7 -5.83 9.81 4.94
CA SER A 7 -4.76 10.00 3.97
C SER A 7 -3.42 9.79 4.66
N TYR A 8 -2.60 8.92 4.08
CA TYR A 8 -1.32 8.50 4.66
C TYR A 8 -0.23 8.51 3.61
N TRP A 9 1.01 8.56 4.07
CA TRP A 9 2.14 8.28 3.21
C TRP A 9 3.06 7.25 3.86
N ILE A 10 3.56 6.34 3.04
CA ILE A 10 4.63 5.42 3.41
C ILE A 10 5.83 5.69 2.53
N GLN A 11 7.02 5.63 3.10
CA GLN A 11 8.26 5.87 2.38
C GLN A 11 9.24 4.74 2.65
N VAL A 12 9.92 4.32 1.59
CA VAL A 12 11.03 3.37 1.66
C VAL A 12 12.24 4.00 1.03
N SER A 13 13.42 3.79 1.62
CA SER A 13 14.71 4.06 1.00
C SER A 13 15.55 2.80 1.12
N ALA A 14 15.64 2.03 0.03
CA ALA A 14 16.29 0.74 0.00
C ALA A 14 17.56 0.81 -0.85
N PRO A 15 18.76 0.80 -0.25
CA PRO A 15 20.03 0.88 -0.98
C PRO A 15 20.50 -0.48 -1.56
N GLY A 16 19.68 -1.52 -1.45
CA GLY A 16 20.09 -2.89 -1.69
C GLY A 16 18.91 -3.77 -2.11
N ARG A 17 18.78 -4.93 -1.46
CA ARG A 17 17.72 -5.92 -1.67
C ARG A 17 16.32 -5.32 -1.56
N LEU A 18 15.35 -6.00 -2.19
CA LEU A 18 13.94 -5.64 -2.11
C LEU A 18 13.50 -5.59 -0.64
N PHE A 19 13.07 -4.41 -0.20
CA PHE A 19 12.63 -4.15 1.17
C PHE A 19 11.15 -3.77 1.17
N PRO A 20 10.24 -4.65 1.64
CA PRO A 20 8.82 -4.36 1.77
C PRO A 20 8.52 -3.66 3.10
N ILE A 21 7.64 -2.65 3.05
CA ILE A 21 7.04 -2.01 4.22
C ILE A 21 5.53 -2.21 4.11
N ASP A 22 4.97 -2.89 5.11
CA ASP A 22 3.53 -3.05 5.25
C ASP A 22 2.99 -1.99 6.20
N PHE A 23 1.89 -1.34 5.81
CA PHE A 23 1.16 -0.37 6.63
C PHE A 23 -0.29 -0.80 6.72
N THR A 24 -0.78 -1.00 7.95
CA THR A 24 -2.17 -1.36 8.22
C THR A 24 -2.82 -0.23 8.98
N ILE A 25 -3.99 0.22 8.51
CA ILE A 25 -4.77 1.24 9.20
C ILE A 25 -5.41 0.69 10.48
N ASP A 26 -5.77 1.60 11.38
CA ASP A 26 -6.63 1.29 12.52
C ASP A 26 -8.01 0.78 12.07
N PRO A 27 -8.70 -0.01 12.91
CA PRO A 27 -10.06 -0.45 12.65
C PRO A 27 -11.00 0.70 12.33
N LEU A 28 -11.72 0.54 11.22
CA LEU A 28 -12.84 1.41 10.90
C LEU A 28 -14.10 0.96 11.67
N PRO A 29 -15.04 1.87 11.95
CA PRO A 29 -16.31 1.49 12.54
C PRO A 29 -17.07 0.50 11.65
N GLN A 30 -17.78 -0.45 12.27
CA GLN A 30 -18.65 -1.38 11.56
C GLN A 30 -19.67 -0.63 10.69
N GLY A 31 -19.95 -1.18 9.50
CA GLY A 31 -20.81 -0.57 8.49
C GLY A 31 -20.10 0.41 7.56
N THR A 32 -18.79 0.63 7.73
CA THR A 32 -18.04 1.54 6.86
C THR A 32 -17.71 0.88 5.52
N ASN A 33 -18.27 1.42 4.42
CA ASN A 33 -17.88 1.05 3.06
C ASN A 33 -16.75 1.97 2.59
N VAL A 34 -15.75 1.38 1.94
CA VAL A 34 -14.48 2.07 1.65
C VAL A 34 -14.01 1.87 0.23
N TYR A 35 -13.68 2.97 -0.42
CA TYR A 35 -12.84 2.98 -1.60
C TYR A 35 -11.43 3.41 -1.18
N ALA A 36 -10.45 2.51 -1.31
CA ALA A 36 -9.07 2.80 -0.97
C ALA A 36 -8.21 2.85 -2.24
N THR A 37 -7.23 3.76 -2.27
CA THR A 37 -6.26 3.87 -3.34
C THR A 37 -4.85 4.00 -2.80
N ILE A 38 -3.88 3.56 -3.59
CA ILE A 38 -2.46 3.77 -3.33
C ILE A 38 -1.77 4.19 -4.63
N SER A 39 -1.03 5.29 -4.57
CA SER A 39 -0.31 5.87 -5.72
C SER A 39 1.17 5.97 -5.41
N LEU A 40 2.01 5.48 -6.32
CA LEU A 40 3.45 5.45 -6.17
C LEU A 40 4.09 6.69 -6.78
N SER A 41 4.98 7.33 -6.03
CA SER A 41 5.95 8.29 -6.54
C SER A 41 7.35 7.75 -6.23
N ALA A 42 8.10 7.43 -7.28
CA ALA A 42 9.46 6.94 -7.16
C ALA A 42 10.45 8.10 -7.36
N PHE A 43 11.42 8.21 -6.44
CA PHE A 43 12.54 9.12 -6.58
C PHE A 43 13.74 8.31 -7.03
N ASN A 44 14.29 8.63 -8.20
CA ASN A 44 15.61 8.14 -8.53
C ASN A 44 16.59 8.82 -7.57
N THR A 45 16.97 8.11 -6.51
CA THR A 45 17.87 8.62 -5.46
C THR A 45 19.29 8.81 -5.96
N GLY A 46 19.59 8.35 -7.18
CA GLY A 46 20.96 8.27 -7.65
C GLY A 46 21.82 7.52 -6.65
N PHE A 47 21.27 6.48 -5.96
CA PHE A 47 22.07 5.54 -5.19
C PHE A 47 23.19 5.12 -6.13
N PRO A 48 24.42 5.61 -5.93
CA PRO A 48 25.44 5.43 -6.92
C PRO A 48 25.84 3.97 -6.83
N ILE A 49 25.54 3.26 -7.91
CA ILE A 49 26.51 2.46 -8.66
C ILE A 49 27.93 3.01 -8.39
N ASN A 50 28.51 2.61 -7.25
CA ASN A 50 29.95 2.34 -7.13
C ASN A 50 30.21 0.86 -7.47
N ASP A 51 29.27 0.22 -8.18
CA ASP A 51 29.34 -1.15 -8.66
C ASP A 51 29.00 -1.13 -10.16
N PRO A 52 29.94 -1.43 -11.08
CA PRO A 52 29.87 -1.16 -12.52
C PRO A 52 28.87 -2.03 -13.31
N ASP A 53 27.84 -2.61 -12.67
CA ASP A 53 26.88 -3.50 -13.32
C ASP A 53 25.59 -2.75 -13.75
N PRO A 54 25.44 -2.41 -15.05
CA PRO A 54 24.25 -1.75 -15.60
C PRO A 54 23.01 -2.66 -15.63
N THR A 55 23.10 -3.92 -15.18
CA THR A 55 21.96 -4.85 -15.14
C THR A 55 21.13 -4.76 -13.85
N GLN A 56 21.60 -4.06 -12.81
CA GLN A 56 20.82 -3.85 -11.58
C GLN A 56 19.65 -2.89 -11.85
N LYS A 57 18.44 -3.46 -11.93
CA LYS A 57 17.19 -2.70 -12.12
C LYS A 57 16.70 -2.14 -10.79
N SER A 58 16.67 -0.82 -10.64
CA SER A 58 15.89 -0.16 -9.57
C SER A 58 14.40 -0.42 -9.77
N ALA A 59 13.69 -0.74 -8.69
CA ALA A 59 12.26 -1.03 -8.75
C ALA A 59 11.54 -0.56 -7.49
N ALA A 60 10.35 0.01 -7.66
CA ALA A 60 9.42 0.28 -6.57
C ALA A 60 8.03 -0.25 -6.92
N ILE A 61 7.36 -0.84 -5.93
CA ILE A 61 6.02 -1.41 -6.07
C ILE A 61 5.18 -0.90 -4.90
N ALA A 62 4.04 -0.27 -5.20
CA ALA A 62 3.04 0.08 -4.21
C ALA A 62 1.73 -0.66 -4.54
N LYS A 63 1.11 -1.29 -3.55
CA LYS A 63 -0.14 -2.04 -3.74
C LYS A 63 -0.97 -2.12 -2.47
N ILE A 64 -2.26 -2.39 -2.65
CA ILE A 64 -3.12 -2.87 -1.56
C ILE A 64 -2.83 -4.37 -1.40
N LEU A 65 -2.30 -4.75 -0.25
CA LEU A 65 -1.84 -6.11 0.01
C LEU A 65 -2.99 -7.01 0.47
N SER A 66 -3.86 -6.49 1.34
CA SER A 66 -5.01 -7.23 1.89
C SER A 66 -6.01 -6.32 2.58
N HIS A 67 -7.16 -6.88 2.94
CA HIS A 67 -8.16 -6.21 3.77
C HIS A 67 -8.86 -7.23 4.69
N THR A 68 -9.61 -6.71 5.67
CA THR A 68 -10.56 -7.46 6.48
C THR A 68 -11.92 -6.77 6.44
N ILE A 69 -12.98 -7.52 6.71
CA ILE A 69 -14.35 -7.01 6.78
C ILE A 69 -14.98 -7.45 8.10
N TYR A 70 -16.09 -6.83 8.48
CA TYR A 70 -16.94 -7.34 9.53
C TYR A 70 -17.99 -8.32 8.96
N VAL A 71 -18.17 -9.45 9.63
CA VAL A 71 -19.26 -10.40 9.41
C VAL A 71 -19.89 -10.67 10.77
N GLU A 72 -21.19 -10.40 10.91
CA GLU A 72 -21.94 -10.58 12.18
C GLU A 72 -21.29 -9.86 13.38
N GLY A 73 -20.72 -8.67 13.14
CA GLY A 73 -20.05 -7.87 14.17
C GLY A 73 -18.65 -8.32 14.54
N LYS A 74 -18.10 -9.34 13.88
CA LYS A 74 -16.72 -9.81 14.09
C LYS A 74 -15.87 -9.54 12.87
N GLU A 75 -14.65 -9.12 13.09
CA GLU A 75 -13.67 -8.96 12.02
C GLU A 75 -13.26 -10.35 11.47
N THR A 76 -13.21 -10.47 10.15
CA THR A 76 -12.76 -11.68 9.47
C THR A 76 -11.26 -11.88 9.57
N GLY A 77 -10.78 -13.06 9.16
CA GLY A 77 -9.39 -13.24 8.77
C GLY A 77 -8.99 -12.32 7.60
N ARG A 78 -7.67 -12.19 7.41
CA ARG A 78 -7.05 -11.42 6.34
C ARG A 78 -7.45 -11.96 4.96
N ILE A 79 -8.01 -11.09 4.12
CA ILE A 79 -8.38 -11.39 2.73
C ILE A 79 -7.30 -10.80 1.81
N PRO A 80 -6.46 -11.62 1.14
CA PRO A 80 -5.44 -11.14 0.22
C PRO A 80 -6.08 -10.56 -1.04
N VAL A 81 -5.51 -9.47 -1.56
CA VAL A 81 -5.90 -8.95 -2.88
C VAL A 81 -5.15 -9.73 -3.95
N GLN A 82 -5.90 -10.43 -4.82
CA GLN A 82 -5.31 -11.34 -5.82
C GLN A 82 -4.72 -10.59 -7.03
N ASP A 83 -5.27 -9.43 -7.37
CA ASP A 83 -4.74 -8.60 -8.46
C ASP A 83 -3.48 -7.86 -8.01
N ASN A 84 -2.36 -8.11 -8.69
CA ASN A 84 -1.06 -7.58 -8.34
C ASN A 84 -0.45 -6.79 -9.52
N PRO A 85 -0.20 -5.47 -9.38
CA PRO A 85 -0.54 -4.58 -8.26
C PRO A 85 -1.94 -3.94 -8.43
N ALA A 86 -2.89 -4.30 -7.57
CA ALA A 86 -4.10 -3.50 -7.37
C ALA A 86 -3.76 -2.20 -6.64
N ASN A 87 -3.99 -1.07 -7.31
CA ASN A 87 -3.78 0.28 -6.79
C ASN A 87 -5.07 0.94 -6.29
N GLY A 88 -6.21 0.25 -6.41
CA GLY A 88 -7.51 0.69 -5.90
C GLY A 88 -8.44 -0.49 -5.58
N LEU A 89 -9.28 -0.36 -4.56
CA LEU A 89 -10.21 -1.41 -4.14
C LEU A 89 -11.45 -0.83 -3.46
N PHE A 90 -12.63 -1.38 -3.80
CA PHE A 90 -13.88 -1.17 -3.07
C PHE A 90 -14.11 -2.30 -2.07
N ILE A 91 -14.43 -1.95 -0.83
CA ILE A 91 -14.62 -2.91 0.27
C ILE A 91 -15.90 -2.55 1.01
N TYR A 92 -16.83 -3.49 1.09
CA TYR A 92 -18.06 -3.35 1.89
C TYR A 92 -17.82 -3.80 3.32
N ASN A 93 -18.38 -3.05 4.28
CA ASN A 93 -18.24 -3.34 5.71
C ASN A 93 -16.78 -3.55 6.15
N CYS A 94 -15.88 -2.69 5.68
CA CYS A 94 -14.45 -2.79 5.87
C CYS A 94 -14.07 -2.62 7.35
N ALA A 95 -13.15 -3.46 7.81
CA ALA A 95 -12.54 -3.35 9.14
C ALA A 95 -11.13 -2.75 9.06
N ARG A 96 -10.21 -3.39 8.34
CA ARG A 96 -8.85 -2.89 8.12
C ARG A 96 -8.41 -3.08 6.67
N ILE A 97 -7.41 -2.28 6.28
CA ILE A 97 -6.73 -2.38 4.99
C ILE A 97 -5.23 -2.36 5.24
N THR A 98 -4.51 -3.28 4.60
CA THR A 98 -3.05 -3.34 4.61
C THR A 98 -2.52 -2.96 3.24
N PHE A 99 -1.63 -1.98 3.23
CA PHE A 99 -0.91 -1.48 2.07
C PHE A 99 0.53 -1.95 2.13
N GLN A 100 1.18 -2.10 0.98
CA GLN A 100 2.60 -2.42 0.89
C GLN A 100 3.30 -1.47 -0.05
N LEU A 101 4.46 -0.96 0.38
CA LEU A 101 5.45 -0.31 -0.47
C LEU A 101 6.75 -1.09 -0.39
N SER A 102 7.23 -1.56 -1.54
CA SER A 102 8.50 -2.25 -1.67
C SER A 102 9.45 -1.44 -2.54
N GLY A 103 10.73 -1.41 -2.18
CA GLY A 103 11.78 -0.76 -2.96
C GLY A 103 13.04 -1.59 -3.06
N GLN A 104 13.74 -1.53 -4.19
CA GLN A 104 15.06 -2.12 -4.42
C GLN A 104 15.93 -1.08 -5.15
N TYR A 105 17.10 -0.77 -4.61
CA TYR A 105 18.00 0.29 -5.11
C TYR A 105 17.26 1.61 -5.44
N ILE A 106 16.34 2.04 -4.57
CA ILE A 106 15.46 3.20 -4.82
C ILE A 106 14.95 3.83 -3.52
N SER A 107 14.61 5.13 -3.56
CA SER A 107 13.68 5.71 -2.59
C SER A 107 12.34 5.95 -3.25
N ALA A 108 11.28 5.53 -2.59
CA ALA A 108 9.93 5.69 -3.09
C ALA A 108 9.01 6.13 -1.96
N LYS A 109 7.96 6.85 -2.33
CA LYS A 109 6.87 7.25 -1.46
C LYS A 109 5.57 6.80 -2.09
N ALA A 110 4.68 6.20 -1.31
CA ALA A 110 3.33 5.92 -1.74
C ALA A 110 2.35 6.81 -0.96
N LEU A 111 1.44 7.45 -1.69
CA LEU A 111 0.30 8.17 -1.12
C LEU A 111 -0.89 7.22 -1.07
N ILE A 112 -1.50 7.11 0.10
CA ILE A 112 -2.68 6.28 0.36
C ILE A 112 -3.85 7.22 0.62
N ASN A 113 -4.97 7.00 -0.06
CA ASN A 113 -6.21 7.72 0.22
C ASN A 113 -7.34 6.72 0.47
N ILE A 114 -8.17 7.04 1.45
CA ILE A 114 -9.27 6.19 1.89
C ILE A 114 -10.53 7.04 1.93
N PHE A 115 -11.51 6.66 1.12
CA PHE A 115 -12.78 7.35 0.98
C PHE A 115 -13.90 6.47 1.50
N ARG A 116 -14.86 7.04 2.23
CA ARG A 116 -16.15 6.42 2.50
C ARG A 116 -17.09 6.68 1.33
N PHE A 117 -17.90 5.68 0.96
CA PHE A 117 -18.90 5.76 -0.12
C PHE A 117 -20.26 5.17 0.27
#